data_AF-M2YBH1-F1
#
_entry.id   AF-M2YBH1-F1
#
_cell.length_a   1.000
_cell.length_b   1.000
_cell.length_c   1.000
_cell.angle_alpha   90.00
_cell.angle_beta   90.00
_cell.angle_gamma   90.00
#
_symmetry.space_group_name_H-M   'P 1'
#
loop_
_entity.id
_entity.type
_entity.pdbx_description
1 polymer ?
#
loop_
_entity_poly.entity_id
_entity_poly.type
_entity_poly.pdbx_seq_one_letter_code
_entity_poly.pdbx_strand_id
1 'polypeptide(L)'
;METINGLYKTECIRAIVFHAGPYRALADVEFATAGWVDWYNNRHLNGSLGMLTPIEFETLHNEALTREPARTHKSSGGETGPIQRSRQEHAN
;
A
#
# COMPACT_ATOMS: atom_id res chain seq x y z
N MET A 1 14.97 10.84 8.52
CA MET A 1 13.72 10.07 8.36
C MET A 1 12.58 11.04 8.55
N GLU A 2 11.72 11.16 7.55
CA GLU A 2 10.50 11.94 7.65
C GLU A 2 9.44 11.13 8.41
N THR A 3 8.69 11.77 9.30
CA THR A 3 7.54 11.12 9.95
C THR A 3 6.29 11.90 9.62
N ILE A 4 5.21 11.20 9.24
CA ILE A 4 3.94 11.80 8.85
C ILE A 4 3.42 12.73 9.96
N ASN A 5 3.45 12.29 11.21
CA ASN A 5 2.99 13.10 12.35
C ASN A 5 3.89 14.34 12.59
N GLY A 6 5.20 14.22 12.37
CA GLY A 6 6.14 15.34 12.49
C GLY A 6 5.89 16.42 11.43
N LEU A 7 5.70 15.99 10.17
CA LEU A 7 5.32 16.88 9.08
C LEU A 7 3.96 17.51 9.32
N TYR A 8 2.94 16.72 9.64
CA TYR A 8 1.59 17.22 9.92
C TYR A 8 1.61 18.34 10.96
N LYS A 9 2.30 18.15 12.08
CA LYS A 9 2.41 19.18 13.12
C LYS A 9 3.14 20.43 12.62
N THR A 10 4.13 20.28 11.74
CA THR A 10 4.96 21.39 11.26
C THR A 10 4.26 22.17 10.15
N GLU A 11 3.67 21.49 9.18
CA GLU A 11 3.14 22.07 7.94
C GLU A 11 1.64 22.33 7.99
N CYS A 12 0.86 21.48 8.67
CA CYS A 12 -0.58 21.72 8.84
C CYS A 12 -0.83 22.63 10.05
N ILE A 13 -0.35 22.22 11.23
CA ILE A 13 -0.75 22.86 12.49
C ILE A 13 0.04 24.14 12.79
N ARG A 14 1.35 24.15 12.55
CA ARG A 14 2.21 25.29 12.89
C ARG A 14 2.36 26.32 11.77
N ALA A 15 2.28 25.90 10.51
CA ALA A 15 2.33 26.82 9.38
C ALA A 15 0.97 27.43 9.08
N ILE A 16 0.97 28.53 8.33
CA ILE A 16 -0.24 29.25 7.90
C ILE A 16 -0.71 28.87 6.50
N VAL A 17 -0.17 27.79 5.92
CA VAL A 17 -0.40 27.39 4.52
C VAL A 17 -1.85 26.92 4.31
N PHE A 18 -2.38 26.16 5.26
CA PHE A 18 -3.71 25.54 5.15
C PHE A 18 -4.79 26.25 5.97
N HIS A 19 -4.40 27.09 6.94
CA HIS A 19 -5.30 27.91 7.72
C HIS A 19 -4.59 29.18 8.21
N ALA A 20 -5.22 30.33 8.01
CA ALA A 20 -4.66 31.61 8.41
C ALA A 20 -5.09 31.98 9.83
N GLY A 21 -4.11 32.18 10.72
CA GLY A 21 -4.36 32.59 12.09
C GLY A 21 -4.66 31.43 13.04
N PRO A 22 -5.12 31.71 14.27
CA PRO A 22 -5.36 30.70 15.27
C PRO A 22 -6.60 29.86 14.95
N TYR A 23 -6.51 28.56 15.20
CA TYR A 23 -7.64 27.64 15.22
C TYR A 23 -8.59 28.00 16.37
N ARG A 24 -9.84 28.37 16.06
CA ARG A 24 -10.85 28.81 17.03
C ARG A 24 -11.97 27.80 17.20
N ALA A 25 -12.20 26.95 16.20
CA ALA A 25 -13.20 25.91 16.22
C ALA A 25 -12.62 24.59 15.67
N LEU A 26 -13.31 23.48 15.94
CA LEU A 26 -12.95 22.18 15.37
C LEU A 26 -12.97 22.21 13.84
N ALA A 27 -13.94 22.92 13.26
CA ALA A 27 -14.07 23.08 11.81
C ALA A 27 -12.82 23.71 11.16
N ASP A 28 -12.10 24.59 11.86
CA ASP A 28 -10.85 25.18 11.36
C ASP A 28 -9.77 24.11 11.19
N VAL A 29 -9.68 23.21 12.19
CA VAL A 29 -8.73 22.10 12.18
C VAL A 29 -9.11 21.11 11.09
N GLU A 30 -10.38 20.72 11.00
CA GLU A 30 -10.87 19.79 9.98
C GLU A 30 -10.58 20.30 8.57
N PHE A 31 -10.81 21.59 8.31
CA PHE A 31 -10.51 22.21 7.02
C PHE A 31 -9.01 22.20 6.70
N ALA A 32 -8.18 22.61 7.66
CA ALA A 32 -6.73 22.60 7.49
C ALA A 32 -6.19 21.18 7.25
N THR A 33 -6.68 20.21 8.02
CA THR A 33 -6.33 18.79 7.87
C THR A 33 -6.73 18.29 6.49
N ALA A 34 -7.94 18.60 6.02
CA ALA A 34 -8.39 18.17 4.69
C ALA A 34 -7.48 18.71 3.58
N GLY A 35 -7.11 20.00 3.65
CA GLY A 35 -6.18 20.61 2.71
C GLY A 35 -4.78 20.00 2.78
N TRP A 36 -4.26 19.75 3.98
CA TRP A 36 -2.94 19.13 4.16
C TRP A 36 -2.93 17.68 3.66
N VAL A 37 -3.98 16.90 3.92
CA VAL A 37 -4.09 15.51 3.45
C VAL A 37 -4.14 15.46 1.93
N ASP A 38 -4.91 16.33 1.28
CA ASP A 38 -4.95 16.42 -0.18
C ASP A 38 -3.57 16.76 -0.76
N TRP A 39 -2.88 17.75 -0.19
CA TRP A 39 -1.53 18.10 -0.62
C TRP A 39 -0.53 16.97 -0.37
N TYR A 40 -0.55 16.35 0.81
CA TYR A 40 0.37 15.27 1.18
C TYR A 40 0.22 14.06 0.25
N ASN A 41 -1.02 13.64 -0.02
CA ASN A 41 -1.26 12.46 -0.83
C ASN A 41 -1.02 12.68 -2.32
N ASN A 42 -1.33 13.87 -2.84
CA ASN A 42 -1.36 14.11 -4.28
C ASN A 42 -0.19 14.97 -4.81
N ARG A 43 0.57 15.65 -3.93
CA ARG A 43 1.58 16.64 -4.35
C ARG A 43 2.89 16.57 -3.60
N HIS A 44 2.92 16.01 -2.38
CA HIS A 44 4.14 15.90 -1.60
C HIS A 44 5.00 14.72 -2.10
N LEU A 45 6.18 15.01 -2.62
CA LEU A 45 7.14 13.98 -3.04
C LEU A 45 7.88 13.43 -1.84
N ASN A 46 7.77 12.12 -1.60
CA ASN A 46 8.39 11.48 -0.47
C ASN A 46 9.68 10.76 -0.90
N GLY A 47 10.83 11.20 -0.36
CA GLY A 47 12.12 10.57 -0.64
C GLY A 47 12.20 9.10 -0.22
N SER A 48 11.43 8.68 0.80
CA SER A 48 11.36 7.28 1.22
C SER A 48 10.52 6.41 0.28
N LEU A 49 9.65 7.02 -0.53
CA LEU A 49 8.86 6.35 -1.57
C LEU A 49 9.52 6.46 -2.96
N GLY A 50 10.80 6.82 -3.02
CA GLY A 50 11.52 6.97 -4.29
C GLY A 50 11.15 8.23 -5.06
N MET A 51 10.85 9.33 -4.35
CA MET A 51 10.40 10.61 -4.93
C MET A 51 9.04 10.53 -5.63
N LEU A 52 8.18 9.61 -5.18
CA LEU A 52 6.79 9.53 -5.57
C LEU A 52 5.90 10.18 -4.52
N THR A 53 4.73 10.62 -4.96
CA THR A 53 3.63 10.91 -4.04
C THR A 53 3.09 9.62 -3.43
N PRO A 54 2.46 9.68 -2.24
CA PRO A 54 1.82 8.50 -1.63
C PRO A 54 0.82 7.81 -2.56
N ILE A 55 0.01 8.57 -3.32
CA ILE A 55 -1.00 8.00 -4.22
C ILE A 55 -0.37 7.28 -5.42
N GLU A 56 0.71 7.82 -5.99
CA GLU A 56 1.45 7.18 -7.08
C GLU A 56 2.08 5.88 -6.58
N PHE A 57 2.71 5.91 -5.41
CA PHE A 57 3.29 4.71 -4.81
C PHE A 57 2.25 3.63 -4.56
N GLU A 58 1.11 3.97 -3.97
CA GLU A 58 0.01 3.03 -3.72
C GLU A 58 -0.54 2.44 -5.02
N THR A 59 -0.70 3.27 -6.06
CA THR A 59 -1.16 2.83 -7.39
C THR A 59 -0.23 1.78 -7.97
N LEU A 60 1.08 2.06 -8.02
CA LEU A 60 2.08 1.13 -8.54
C LEU A 60 2.15 -0.16 -7.71
N HIS A 61 2.01 -0.05 -6.39
CA HIS A 61 1.98 -1.20 -5.50
C HIS A 61 0.77 -2.11 -5.78
N ASN A 62 -0.42 -1.53 -5.91
CA ASN A 62 -1.66 -2.26 -6.20
C ASN A 62 -1.63 -2.90 -7.59
N GLU A 63 -1.08 -2.21 -8.59
CA GLU A 63 -0.86 -2.77 -9.92
C GLU A 63 0.08 -3.99 -9.87
N ALA A 64 1.19 -3.89 -9.12
CA ALA A 64 2.13 -5.01 -8.97
C ALA A 64 1.47 -6.21 -8.28
N LEU A 65 0.67 -5.97 -7.22
CA LEU A 65 -0.10 -7.02 -6.54
C LEU A 65 -1.12 -7.70 -7.45
N THR A 66 -1.76 -6.94 -8.33
CA THR A 66 -2.75 -7.46 -9.29
C THR A 66 -2.10 -8.28 -10.42
N ARG A 67 -0.83 -8.00 -10.73
CA ARG A 67 -0.06 -8.69 -11.78
C ARG A 67 0.56 -10.02 -11.32
N GLU A 68 0.70 -10.27 -10.02
CA GLU A 68 1.08 -11.58 -9.51
C GLU A 68 -0.10 -12.56 -9.70
N PRO A 69 -0.01 -13.59 -10.57
CA PRO A 69 -1.04 -14.61 -10.59
C PRO A 69 -1.01 -15.30 -9.22
N ALA A 70 -2.17 -15.31 -8.54
CA ALA A 70 -2.40 -15.89 -7.22
C ALA A 70 -1.33 -16.93 -6.86
N ARG A 71 -0.35 -16.52 -6.03
CA ARG A 71 0.72 -17.40 -5.58
C ARG A 71 0.07 -18.66 -5.05
N THR A 72 0.33 -19.75 -5.75
CA THR A 72 -0.18 -21.10 -5.54
C THR A 72 -0.55 -21.34 -4.09
N HIS A 73 -1.84 -21.47 -3.81
CA HIS A 73 -2.30 -22.23 -2.66
C HIS A 73 -1.77 -23.65 -2.87
N LYS A 74 -0.57 -23.96 -2.34
CA LYS A 74 -0.08 -25.33 -2.24
C LYS A 74 -1.07 -26.03 -1.32
N SER A 75 -2.06 -26.69 -1.93
CA SER A 75 -2.87 -27.72 -1.28
C SER A 75 -1.91 -28.77 -0.75
N SER A 76 -1.53 -28.66 0.53
CA SER A 76 -0.98 -29.76 1.29
C SER A 76 -2.15 -30.71 1.59
N GLY A 77 -2.43 -31.60 0.66
CA GLY A 77 -3.36 -32.71 0.83
C GLY A 77 -2.68 -33.93 0.27
N GLY A 78 -1.99 -34.68 1.14
CA GLY A 78 -1.45 -35.97 0.77
C GLY A 78 -2.59 -36.94 0.50
N GLU A 79 -2.53 -37.64 -0.62
CA GLU A 79 -3.24 -38.90 -0.79
C GLU A 79 -2.43 -39.80 -1.72
N THR A 80 -1.99 -40.90 -1.14
CA THR A 80 -1.29 -42.02 -1.75
C THR A 80 -2.25 -42.91 -2.55
N GLY A 81 -1.88 -43.25 -3.79
CA GLY A 81 -2.39 -44.45 -4.47
C GLY A 81 -2.37 -44.39 -6.02
N PRO A 82 -2.38 -45.54 -6.72
CA PRO A 82 -1.48 -46.68 -6.57
C PRO A 82 -0.53 -46.83 -7.78
N ILE A 83 0.57 -47.54 -7.53
CA ILE A 83 1.66 -47.86 -8.47
C ILE A 83 1.12 -48.56 -9.73
N GLN A 84 1.38 -47.98 -10.90
CA GLN A 84 1.23 -48.65 -12.20
C GLN A 84 2.22 -49.82 -12.27
N ARG A 85 1.71 -51.05 -12.19
CA ARG A 85 2.52 -52.24 -12.47
C ARG A 85 2.82 -52.33 -13.96
N SER A 86 4.11 -52.37 -14.24
CA SER A 86 4.72 -52.57 -15.55
C SER A 86 4.16 -53.79 -16.27
N ARG A 87 3.92 -53.57 -17.56
CA ARG A 87 3.72 -54.56 -18.60
C ARG A 87 5.01 -55.36 -18.82
N GLN A 88 4.97 -56.69 -18.66
CA GLN A 88 5.83 -57.63 -19.39
C GLN A 88 5.16 -59.02 -19.37
N GLU A 89 4.76 -59.49 -20.55
CA GLU A 89 4.83 -60.85 -21.17
C GLU A 89 4.64 -62.08 -20.25
N HIS A 90 3.89 -63.11 -20.63
CA HIS A 90 4.35 -64.23 -21.47
C HIS A 90 3.17 -65.16 -21.86
N ALA A 91 3.29 -65.71 -23.07
CA ALA A 91 2.62 -66.84 -23.71
C ALA A 91 1.75 -67.80 -22.87
N ASN A 92 0.54 -68.14 -23.34
CA ASN A 92 0.27 -69.27 -24.27
C ASN A 92 -1.23 -69.30 -24.62
#